data_AF-A0AAD7Y229-F1
#
_entry.id   AF-A0AAD7Y229-F1
#
_cell.length_a   1.000
_cell.length_b   1.000
_cell.length_c   1.000
_cell.angle_alpha   90.00
_cell.angle_beta   90.00
_cell.angle_gamma   90.00
#
_symmetry.space_group_name_H-M   'P 1'
#
loop_
_entity.id
_entity.type
_entity.pdbx_description
1 polymer ?
#
loop_
_entity_poly.entity_id
_entity_poly.type
_entity_poly.pdbx_seq_one_letter_code
_entity_poly.pdbx_strand_id
1 'polypeptide(L)'
;MRLPTLSEELDAITHNYDYGIVPGSATVFVHDELEGIGRLDLTLLEGVMIVIEVGDQGYKITSYSPLYSTSDTVAATQSVVANLNRPFETMESLLMTISPMFSQRFQELLYQKLDDLREQQQQQQPSNDDNDALLQQQQPTPSSYNTLSEQEGL
;
A
#
# COMPACT_ATOMS: atom_id res chain seq x y z
N MET A 1 0.13 10.42 -20.76
CA MET A 1 0.86 9.47 -19.90
C MET A 1 1.52 8.46 -20.82
N ARG A 2 2.82 8.20 -20.69
CA ARG A 2 3.49 7.12 -21.45
C ARG A 2 3.16 5.80 -20.78
N LEU A 3 2.87 4.77 -21.57
CA LEU A 3 2.84 3.39 -21.08
C LEU A 3 4.26 3.03 -20.64
N PRO A 4 4.44 2.33 -19.51
CA PRO A 4 5.75 1.85 -19.10
C PRO A 4 6.28 0.91 -20.18
N THR A 5 7.60 0.94 -20.39
CA THR A 5 8.29 -0.05 -21.23
C THR A 5 8.28 -1.41 -20.55
N LEU A 6 8.48 -2.49 -21.32
CA LEU A 6 8.59 -3.84 -20.77
C LEU A 6 9.68 -3.91 -19.69
N SER A 7 10.84 -3.29 -19.93
CA SER A 7 11.90 -3.19 -18.93
C SER A 7 11.46 -2.50 -17.63
N GLU A 8 10.72 -1.39 -17.72
CA GLU A 8 10.22 -0.68 -16.52
C GLU A 8 9.17 -1.50 -15.77
N GLU A 9 8.32 -2.22 -16.48
CA GLU A 9 7.32 -3.10 -15.90
C GLU A 9 7.96 -4.30 -15.19
N LEU A 10 8.93 -4.95 -15.82
CA LEU A 10 9.67 -6.06 -15.24
C LEU A 10 10.47 -5.64 -14.01
N ASP A 11 11.16 -4.50 -14.08
CA ASP A 11 11.86 -3.92 -12.92
C ASP A 11 10.87 -3.63 -11.79
N ALA A 12 9.76 -2.96 -12.10
CA ALA A 12 8.71 -2.65 -11.14
C ALA A 12 8.19 -3.89 -10.38
N ILE A 13 8.01 -5.01 -11.07
CA ILE A 13 7.55 -6.27 -10.47
C ILE A 13 8.54 -6.79 -9.43
N THR A 14 9.85 -6.61 -9.64
CA THR A 14 10.87 -7.17 -8.75
C THR A 14 10.85 -6.60 -7.34
N HIS A 15 10.24 -5.43 -7.15
CA HIS A 15 10.23 -4.73 -5.86
C HIS A 15 8.83 -4.29 -5.39
N ASN A 16 7.88 -4.04 -6.30
CA ASN A 16 6.57 -3.49 -5.90
C ASN A 16 5.71 -4.48 -5.11
N TYR A 17 5.97 -5.78 -5.20
CA TYR A 17 5.13 -6.82 -4.60
C TYR A 17 5.76 -7.51 -3.39
N ASP A 18 6.95 -7.10 -2.95
CA ASP A 18 7.69 -7.73 -1.84
C ASP A 18 6.89 -7.81 -0.52
N TYR A 19 5.86 -6.97 -0.33
CA TYR A 19 4.98 -7.04 0.85
C TYR A 19 4.07 -8.27 0.87
N GLY A 20 3.82 -8.91 -0.29
CA GLY A 20 2.87 -10.00 -0.46
C GLY A 20 3.46 -11.27 -1.08
N ILE A 21 4.74 -11.26 -1.42
CA ILE A 21 5.52 -12.43 -1.87
C ILE A 21 6.72 -12.61 -0.95
N VAL A 22 7.53 -13.66 -1.16
CA VAL A 22 8.82 -13.78 -0.47
C VAL A 22 9.73 -12.62 -0.95
N PRO A 23 10.18 -11.72 -0.04
CA PRO A 23 10.92 -10.53 -0.44
C PRO A 23 12.20 -10.89 -1.21
N GLY A 24 12.46 -10.20 -2.32
CA GLY A 24 13.63 -10.42 -3.16
C GLY A 24 13.65 -11.77 -3.89
N SER A 25 12.51 -12.49 -3.93
CA SER A 25 12.39 -13.74 -4.69
C SER A 25 12.10 -13.53 -6.17
N ALA A 26 11.65 -12.33 -6.57
CA ALA A 26 11.27 -12.04 -7.94
C ALA A 26 12.52 -11.82 -8.83
N THR A 27 12.73 -12.69 -9.82
CA THR A 27 13.89 -12.61 -10.72
C THR A 27 13.49 -12.70 -12.18
N VAL A 28 13.91 -11.71 -12.98
CA VAL A 28 13.71 -11.71 -14.43
C VAL A 28 14.77 -12.59 -15.09
N PHE A 29 14.36 -13.52 -15.94
CA PHE A 29 15.27 -14.43 -16.66
C PHE A 29 15.02 -14.47 -18.18
N VAL A 30 13.93 -13.88 -18.67
CA VAL A 30 13.76 -13.57 -20.10
C VAL A 30 13.35 -12.11 -20.24
N HIS A 31 14.00 -11.43 -21.16
CA HIS A 31 13.74 -10.03 -21.50
C HIS A 31 13.87 -9.85 -23.02
N ASP A 32 12.75 -9.99 -23.72
CA ASP A 32 12.68 -9.85 -25.18
C ASP A 32 11.84 -8.62 -25.57
N GLU A 33 12.52 -7.50 -25.78
CA GLU A 33 11.92 -6.23 -26.21
C GLU A 33 11.42 -6.25 -27.67
N LEU A 34 11.88 -7.19 -28.50
CA LEU A 34 11.44 -7.26 -29.89
C LEU A 34 10.05 -7.87 -29.99
N GLU A 35 9.83 -8.94 -29.22
CA GLU A 35 8.54 -9.64 -29.14
C GLU A 35 7.63 -9.06 -28.05
N GLY A 36 8.14 -8.17 -27.19
CA GLY A 36 7.39 -7.61 -26.07
C GLY A 36 7.10 -8.64 -24.98
N ILE A 37 8.01 -9.61 -24.78
CA ILE A 37 7.82 -10.74 -23.86
C ILE A 37 8.88 -10.73 -22.77
N GLY A 38 8.43 -10.66 -21.52
CA GLY A 38 9.22 -10.85 -20.32
C GLY A 38 8.88 -12.16 -19.63
N ARG A 39 9.85 -12.78 -18.96
CA ARG A 39 9.57 -13.84 -17.99
C ARG A 39 10.36 -13.64 -16.71
N LEU A 40 9.66 -13.83 -15.61
CA LEU A 40 10.22 -13.79 -14.27
C LEU A 40 9.70 -14.97 -13.46
N ASP A 41 10.48 -15.38 -12.47
CA ASP A 41 10.00 -16.22 -11.39
C ASP A 41 9.78 -15.38 -10.13
N LEU A 42 8.92 -15.86 -9.23
CA LEU A 42 8.78 -15.34 -7.88
C LEU A 42 8.26 -16.45 -6.96
N THR A 43 8.40 -16.26 -5.65
CA THR A 43 7.92 -17.22 -4.66
C THR A 43 6.79 -16.62 -3.82
N LEU A 44 5.63 -17.28 -3.83
CA LEU A 44 4.50 -16.92 -2.97
C LEU A 44 4.82 -17.21 -1.50
N LEU A 45 4.20 -16.47 -0.58
CA LEU A 45 4.38 -16.67 0.88
C LEU A 45 3.95 -18.07 1.35
N GLU A 46 3.03 -18.70 0.62
CA GLU A 46 2.60 -20.08 0.84
C GLU A 46 3.65 -21.12 0.41
N GLY A 47 4.80 -20.69 -0.14
CA GLY A 47 5.89 -21.58 -0.53
C GLY A 47 5.69 -22.26 -1.88
N VAL A 48 5.05 -21.56 -2.83
CA VAL A 48 4.94 -21.99 -4.23
C VAL A 48 5.74 -21.03 -5.08
N MET A 49 6.75 -21.54 -5.79
CA MET A 49 7.45 -20.77 -6.81
C MET A 49 6.62 -20.82 -8.11
N ILE A 50 6.45 -19.68 -8.76
CA ILE A 50 5.72 -19.58 -10.03
C ILE A 50 6.58 -18.86 -11.06
N VAL A 51 6.37 -19.20 -12.32
CA VAL A 51 6.94 -18.48 -13.46
C VAL A 51 5.83 -17.74 -14.16
N ILE A 52 6.01 -16.44 -14.33
CA ILE A 52 5.07 -15.53 -14.97
C ILE A 52 5.68 -15.05 -16.28
N GLU A 53 4.89 -15.14 -17.35
CA GLU A 53 5.15 -14.43 -18.60
C GLU A 53 4.37 -13.11 -18.59
N VAL A 54 5.05 -12.04 -18.96
CA VAL A 54 4.56 -10.67 -19.09
C VAL A 54 4.61 -10.30 -20.57
N GLY A 55 3.54 -9.72 -21.10
CA GLY A 55 3.53 -9.18 -22.46
C GLY A 55 2.17 -8.58 -22.82
N ASP A 56 1.89 -8.44 -24.11
CA ASP A 56 0.71 -7.72 -24.62
C ASP A 56 -0.66 -8.24 -24.12
N GLN A 57 -0.73 -9.52 -23.71
CA GLN A 57 -1.95 -10.12 -23.15
C GLN A 57 -2.04 -9.99 -21.62
N GLY A 58 -1.13 -9.24 -21.00
CA GLY A 58 -0.98 -9.11 -19.57
C GLY A 58 -0.08 -10.21 -18.98
N TYR A 59 -0.50 -10.76 -17.85
CA TYR A 59 0.29 -11.67 -17.02
C TYR A 59 -0.28 -13.07 -17.06
N LYS A 60 0.56 -14.08 -17.28
CA LYS A 60 0.12 -15.49 -17.19
C LYS A 60 1.14 -16.37 -16.49
N ILE A 61 0.64 -17.32 -15.73
CA ILE A 61 1.48 -18.34 -15.10
C ILE A 61 1.78 -19.40 -16.15
N THR A 62 3.07 -19.65 -16.40
CA THR A 62 3.51 -20.65 -17.39
C THR A 62 3.98 -21.94 -16.73
N SER A 63 4.51 -21.87 -15.51
CA SER A 63 4.90 -23.03 -14.72
C SER A 63 4.90 -22.71 -13.22
N TYR A 64 4.97 -23.75 -12.40
CA TYR A 64 4.98 -23.65 -10.94
C TYR A 64 5.75 -24.80 -10.32
N SER A 65 6.23 -24.61 -9.10
CA SER A 65 6.87 -25.63 -8.27
C SER A 65 6.53 -25.40 -6.80
N PRO A 66 5.79 -26.31 -6.14
CA PRO A 66 5.63 -26.27 -4.69
C PRO A 66 6.97 -26.57 -4.01
N LEU A 67 7.39 -25.73 -3.06
CA LEU A 67 8.66 -25.89 -2.34
C LEU A 67 8.49 -26.72 -1.06
N TYR A 68 7.28 -26.76 -0.52
CA TYR A 68 6.93 -27.48 0.69
C TYR A 68 5.66 -28.31 0.50
N SER A 69 5.27 -29.06 1.54
CA SER A 69 4.06 -29.91 1.54
C SER A 69 3.10 -29.54 2.68
N THR A 70 3.05 -28.27 3.07
CA THR A 70 2.10 -27.79 4.08
C THR A 70 0.69 -27.67 3.48
N SER A 71 -0.34 -27.58 4.35
CA SER A 71 -1.72 -27.37 3.91
C SER A 71 -1.85 -26.12 3.03
N ASP A 72 -1.16 -25.05 3.40
CA ASP A 72 -1.24 -23.75 2.73
C ASP A 72 -0.57 -23.82 1.35
N THR A 73 0.59 -24.47 1.26
CA THR A 73 1.26 -24.72 -0.03
C THR A 73 0.36 -25.53 -0.96
N VAL A 74 -0.31 -26.57 -0.44
CA VAL A 74 -1.22 -27.41 -1.25
C VAL A 74 -2.42 -26.60 -1.75
N ALA A 75 -3.05 -25.80 -0.90
CA ALA A 75 -4.19 -24.96 -1.27
C ALA A 75 -3.79 -23.90 -2.33
N ALA A 76 -2.68 -23.19 -2.13
CA ALA A 76 -2.16 -22.23 -3.10
C ALA A 76 -1.80 -22.91 -4.43
N THR A 77 -1.18 -24.09 -4.37
CA THR A 77 -0.85 -24.88 -5.58
C THR A 77 -2.11 -25.22 -6.38
N GLN A 78 -3.21 -25.59 -5.72
CA GLN A 78 -4.48 -25.85 -6.42
C GLN A 78 -5.01 -24.60 -7.13
N SER A 79 -4.93 -23.43 -6.50
CA SER A 79 -5.31 -22.15 -7.10
C SER A 79 -4.42 -21.79 -8.30
N VAL A 80 -3.10 -22.04 -8.20
CA VAL A 80 -2.15 -21.84 -9.30
C VAL A 80 -2.48 -22.76 -10.47
N VAL A 81 -2.71 -24.05 -10.22
CA VAL A 81 -3.07 -25.04 -11.25
C VAL A 81 -4.36 -24.66 -11.96
N ALA A 82 -5.38 -24.21 -11.23
CA ALA A 82 -6.66 -23.79 -11.79
C ALA A 82 -6.55 -22.57 -12.71
N ASN A 83 -5.48 -21.78 -12.58
CA ASN A 83 -5.25 -20.56 -13.36
C ASN A 83 -4.00 -20.65 -14.26
N LEU A 84 -3.46 -21.85 -14.48
CA LEU A 84 -2.30 -22.05 -15.33
C LEU A 84 -2.61 -21.64 -16.79
N ASN A 85 -1.71 -20.90 -17.42
CA ASN A 85 -1.84 -20.33 -18.77
C ASN A 85 -3.05 -19.40 -18.96
N ARG A 86 -3.75 -19.01 -17.89
CA ARG A 86 -4.81 -18.01 -17.96
C ARG A 86 -4.20 -16.61 -17.89
N PRO A 87 -4.54 -15.71 -18.84
CA PRO A 87 -4.08 -14.32 -18.79
C PRO A 87 -4.86 -13.52 -17.74
N PHE A 88 -4.16 -12.59 -17.10
CA PHE A 88 -4.66 -11.61 -16.15
C PHE A 88 -4.26 -10.21 -16.63
N GLU A 89 -5.14 -9.23 -16.41
CA GLU A 89 -4.90 -7.85 -16.81
C GLU A 89 -3.80 -7.17 -15.97
N THR A 90 -3.75 -7.46 -14.67
CA THR A 90 -2.75 -6.90 -13.75
C THR A 90 -2.09 -7.97 -12.91
N MET A 91 -0.86 -7.70 -12.45
CA MET A 91 -0.14 -8.58 -11.53
C MET A 91 -0.89 -8.74 -10.21
N GLU A 92 -1.50 -7.67 -9.68
CA GLU A 92 -2.32 -7.75 -8.47
C GLU A 92 -3.48 -8.73 -8.63
N SER A 93 -4.18 -8.69 -9.77
CA SER A 93 -5.31 -9.58 -10.03
C SER A 93 -4.87 -11.04 -10.07
N LEU A 94 -3.70 -11.31 -10.66
CA LEU A 94 -3.07 -12.63 -10.67
C LEU A 94 -2.76 -13.07 -9.23
N LEU A 95 -2.00 -12.25 -8.48
CA LEU A 95 -1.52 -12.59 -7.14
C LEU A 95 -2.66 -12.74 -6.13
N MET A 96 -3.68 -11.88 -6.17
CA MET A 96 -4.88 -12.02 -5.35
C MET A 96 -5.64 -13.32 -5.62
N THR A 97 -5.65 -13.78 -6.87
CA THR A 97 -6.36 -14.99 -7.26
C THR A 97 -5.66 -16.26 -6.76
N ILE A 98 -4.33 -16.27 -6.75
CA ILE A 98 -3.56 -17.49 -6.46
C ILE A 98 -2.96 -17.55 -5.05
N SER A 99 -2.86 -16.42 -4.35
CA SER A 99 -2.24 -16.30 -3.03
C SER A 99 -3.21 -15.66 -2.03
N PRO A 100 -3.84 -16.46 -1.16
CA PRO A 100 -4.60 -15.95 -0.02
C PRO A 100 -3.77 -15.03 0.89
N MET A 101 -2.49 -15.33 1.11
CA MET A 101 -1.60 -14.48 1.92
C MET A 101 -1.35 -13.14 1.26
N PHE A 102 -1.13 -13.10 -0.07
CA PHE A 102 -1.01 -11.84 -0.80
C PHE A 102 -2.27 -10.99 -0.63
N SER A 103 -3.45 -11.59 -0.78
CA SER A 103 -4.73 -10.90 -0.62
C SER A 103 -4.89 -10.28 0.76
N GLN A 104 -4.51 -11.02 1.82
CA GLN A 104 -4.53 -10.51 3.18
C GLN A 104 -3.57 -9.34 3.36
N ARG A 105 -2.31 -9.48 2.91
CA ARG A 105 -1.29 -8.42 3.01
C ARG A 105 -1.67 -7.17 2.24
N PHE A 106 -2.28 -7.34 1.06
CA PHE A 106 -2.79 -6.21 0.29
C PHE A 106 -3.88 -5.45 1.04
N GLN A 107 -4.84 -6.17 1.65
CA GLN A 107 -5.89 -5.53 2.45
C GLN A 107 -5.31 -4.79 3.65
N GLU A 108 -4.38 -5.40 4.39
CA GLU A 108 -3.68 -4.76 5.52
C GLU A 108 -2.99 -3.46 5.08
N LEU A 109 -2.30 -3.48 3.94
CA LEU A 109 -1.61 -2.32 3.38
C LEU A 109 -2.57 -1.20 2.96
N LEU A 110 -3.74 -1.56 2.41
CA LEU A 110 -4.79 -0.57 2.10
C LEU A 110 -5.34 0.09 3.37
N TYR A 111 -5.62 -0.69 4.42
CA TYR A 111 -6.09 -0.15 5.69
C TYR A 111 -5.07 0.79 6.32
N GLN A 112 -3.80 0.40 6.35
CA GLN A 112 -2.73 1.23 6.88
C GLN A 112 -2.64 2.58 6.14
N LYS A 113 -2.67 2.57 4.80
CA LYS A 113 -2.67 3.81 4.01
C LYS A 113 -3.87 4.71 4.28
N LEU A 114 -5.05 4.13 4.54
CA LEU A 114 -6.24 4.90 4.88
C LEU A 114 -6.12 5.57 6.25
N ASP A 115 -5.52 4.89 7.22
CA ASP A 115 -5.30 5.46 8.56
C ASP A 115 -4.23 6.56 8.52
N ASP A 116 -3.13 6.37 7.77
CA ASP A 116 -2.11 7.40 7.57
C ASP A 116 -2.69 8.69 6.97
N LEU A 117 -3.61 8.57 6.00
CA LEU A 117 -4.29 9.72 5.39
C LEU A 117 -5.22 10.44 6.38
N ARG A 118 -5.87 9.70 7.28
CA ARG A 118 -6.74 10.29 8.32
C ARG A 118 -5.92 11.08 9.33
N GLU A 119 -4.77 10.55 9.73
CA GLU A 119 -3.85 11.23 10.66
C GLU A 119 -3.27 12.50 10.03
N GLN A 120 -2.89 12.46 8.75
CA GLN A 120 -2.37 13.63 8.02
C GLN A 120 -3.41 14.76 7.90
N GLN A 121 -4.69 14.45 7.71
CA GLN A 121 -5.75 15.47 7.67
C GLN A 121 -6.01 16.12 9.03
N GLN A 122 -5.78 15.40 10.14
CA GLN A 122 -5.97 15.97 11.49
C GLN A 122 -4.82 16.92 11.90
N GLN A 123 -3.63 16.81 11.30
CA GLN A 123 -2.49 17.68 11.60
C GLN A 123 -2.44 18.99 10.78
N GLN A 124 -3.35 19.19 9.81
CA GLN A 124 -3.39 20.40 8.96
C GLN A 124 -4.42 21.47 9.41
N GLN A 125 -4.76 21.57 10.70
CA GLN A 125 -5.41 22.78 11.21
C GLN A 125 -4.35 23.89 11.41
N PRO A 126 -4.40 25.01 10.65
CA PRO A 126 -3.52 26.14 10.93
C PRO A 126 -3.97 26.84 12.22
N SER A 127 -3.10 26.86 13.22
CA SER A 127 -3.15 27.81 14.32
C SER A 127 -2.90 29.22 13.77
N ASN A 128 -3.98 29.90 13.36
CA ASN A 128 -4.00 31.36 13.28
C ASN A 128 -4.14 31.90 14.70
N ASP A 129 -3.04 32.13 15.40
CA ASP A 129 -3.01 33.11 16.47
C ASP A 129 -1.61 33.72 16.62
N ASP A 130 -1.62 35.06 16.74
CA ASP A 130 -0.61 35.96 17.27
C ASP A 130 0.67 36.28 16.48
N ASN A 131 0.63 37.41 15.77
CA ASN A 131 1.64 38.46 15.93
C ASN A 131 1.11 39.81 15.43
N ASP A 132 0.45 40.56 16.32
CA ASP A 132 0.33 42.02 16.19
C ASP A 132 0.97 42.67 17.42
N ALA A 133 2.05 43.42 17.16
CA ALA A 133 2.86 44.08 18.16
C ALA A 133 2.49 45.56 18.27
N LEU A 134 2.66 46.08 19.51
CA LEU A 134 2.77 47.50 19.90
C LEU A 134 1.47 48.32 19.98
N LEU A 135 1.08 48.65 21.22
CA LEU A 135 0.95 50.04 21.63
C LEU A 135 1.25 50.23 23.12
N GLN A 136 1.92 51.35 23.36
CA GLN A 136 2.60 51.80 24.57
C GLN A 136 1.67 52.46 25.60
N GLN A 137 2.16 52.47 26.85
CA GLN A 137 2.17 53.58 27.81
C GLN A 137 1.11 53.69 28.93
N GLN A 138 1.68 53.73 30.16
CA GLN A 138 1.32 54.50 31.36
C GLN A 138 0.31 53.92 32.38
N GLN A 139 0.86 53.45 33.52
CA GLN A 139 0.27 53.51 34.88
C GLN A 139 0.41 54.96 35.43
N PRO A 140 -0.33 55.44 36.47
CA PRO A 140 -0.65 54.69 37.71
C PRO A 140 -1.96 55.02 38.50
N THR A 141 -2.60 53.98 39.07
CA THR A 141 -3.29 53.88 40.40
C THR A 141 -4.37 54.92 40.82
N PRO A 142 -4.98 54.82 42.03
CA PRO A 142 -5.91 53.81 42.57
C PRO A 142 -7.23 54.49 43.06
N SER A 143 -8.07 53.76 43.84
CA SER A 143 -9.24 54.23 44.63
C SER A 143 -10.59 54.01 43.96
N SER A 144 -11.73 53.75 44.62
CA SER A 144 -12.14 53.31 45.98
C SER A 144 -13.68 53.23 45.91
N TYR A 145 -14.29 52.57 46.90
CA TYR A 145 -15.73 52.49 47.24
C TYR A 145 -16.56 51.50 46.39
N ASN A 146 -17.06 50.37 46.93
CA ASN A 146 -17.93 50.11 48.10
C ASN A 146 -19.39 50.54 47.88
N THR A 147 -20.32 49.75 48.46
CA THR A 147 -21.80 49.81 48.44
C THR A 147 -22.47 49.15 47.22
N LEU A 148 -23.57 48.39 47.33
CA LEU A 148 -24.54 48.18 48.40
C LEU A 148 -25.29 46.85 48.16
N SER A 149 -25.81 46.27 49.24
CA SER A 149 -26.98 45.40 49.44
C SER A 149 -27.98 45.26 48.27
N GLU A 150 -28.79 44.21 48.09
CA GLU A 150 -29.69 43.56 49.04
C GLU A 150 -30.55 42.53 48.26
N GLN A 151 -31.04 41.47 48.95
CA GLN A 151 -32.37 40.83 48.77
C GLN A 151 -32.73 40.21 47.39
N GLU A 152 -33.42 39.08 47.23
CA GLU A 152 -34.55 38.39 47.89
C GLU A 152 -34.38 36.88 47.60
N GLY A 153 -34.93 35.87 48.29
CA GLY A 153 -36.14 35.76 49.09
C GLY A 153 -36.85 34.45 48.69
N LEU A 154 -36.97 33.54 49.68
CA LEU A 154 -37.83 32.33 49.77
C LEU A 154 -37.44 31.07 48.99
#